data_AF-Q9XGZ6-F1
#
_entry.id   AF-Q9XGZ6-F1
#
_cell.length_a   1.000
_cell.length_b   1.000
_cell.length_c   1.000
_cell.angle_alpha   90.00
_cell.angle_beta   90.00
_cell.angle_gamma   90.00
#
_symmetry.space_group_name_H-M   'P 1'
#
loop_
_entity.id
_entity.type
_entity.pdbx_description
1 polymer ?
#
loop_
_entity_poly.entity_id
_entity_poly.type
_entity_poly.pdbx_seq_one_letter_code
_entity_poly.pdbx_strand_id
1 'polypeptide(L)'
;MRLFLIFAILCGFYNEAYGKGSLDIDMKLKSLNKPSLKTIKSEDGDIIDCIDIYKQHAFDHPALRNHKIQMKPSVDFGTKKTTIPNNGSSEQITSQIWSKSGNCPKGTIPEAVLMALGYNFIGAQSDINVWNPPRVQASDYSSAQIWLLGGLSDTFESIEAGWAVNPSVFGDSRTRLFTYWTKDGYSKTGCVNLLCAGFVQTTTKFALGAAIEPVSTTSQKQHFITDTNSGNWWLTCANNVIGYWPGTLFAYLKHSATAVQCGGEVHSPNVGKKPHTRTSMGSGQWASYLWAQACYHSNIRIKDYSLQIKYPKYLSEYADEYECYSTKLHRKTYMSEPYFYFGGPGQNSRCP
;
A
#
# COMPACT_ATOMS: atom_id res chain seq x y z
N MET A 1 45.81 5.24 -37.81
CA MET A 1 44.49 4.71 -38.22
C MET A 1 44.02 3.59 -37.26
N ARG A 2 43.72 3.90 -35.99
CA ARG A 2 43.15 2.91 -35.02
C ARG A 2 42.07 3.48 -34.09
N LEU A 3 42.05 4.78 -33.78
CA LEU A 3 41.01 5.40 -32.93
C LEU A 3 39.60 5.39 -33.55
N PHE A 4 39.48 5.69 -34.86
CA PHE A 4 38.17 5.83 -35.52
C PHE A 4 37.32 4.55 -35.54
N LEU A 5 37.93 3.36 -35.51
CA LEU A 5 37.20 2.08 -35.46
C LEU A 5 36.50 1.86 -34.12
N ILE A 6 37.07 2.34 -33.00
CA ILE A 6 36.50 2.15 -31.66
C ILE A 6 35.23 3.01 -31.50
N PHE A 7 35.23 4.22 -32.05
CA PHE A 7 34.06 5.13 -31.99
C PHE A 7 32.86 4.58 -32.79
N ALA A 8 33.10 4.02 -33.98
CA ALA A 8 32.04 3.42 -34.79
C ALA A 8 31.38 2.22 -34.10
N ILE A 9 32.18 1.36 -33.45
CA ILE A 9 31.68 0.20 -32.69
C ILE A 9 30.86 0.65 -31.47
N LEU A 10 31.31 1.67 -30.74
CA LEU A 10 30.56 2.23 -29.62
C LEU A 10 29.23 2.85 -30.06
N CYS A 11 29.19 3.63 -31.14
CA CYS A 11 27.94 4.17 -31.68
C CYS A 11 26.97 3.07 -32.18
N GLY A 12 27.49 1.97 -32.73
CA GLY A 12 26.71 0.79 -33.10
C GLY A 12 25.97 0.20 -31.90
N PHE A 13 26.72 -0.20 -30.85
CA PHE A 13 26.13 -0.76 -29.64
C PHE A 13 25.24 0.22 -28.87
N TYR A 14 25.54 1.52 -28.90
CA TYR A 14 24.69 2.52 -28.25
C TYR A 14 23.31 2.60 -28.92
N ASN A 15 23.27 2.66 -30.26
CA ASN A 15 22.01 2.66 -31.02
C ASN A 15 21.24 1.34 -30.91
N GLU A 16 21.93 0.20 -30.91
CA GLU A 16 21.29 -1.12 -30.80
C GLU A 16 20.68 -1.35 -29.42
N ALA A 17 21.35 -0.90 -28.35
CA ALA A 17 20.81 -0.92 -26.99
C ALA A 17 19.61 0.03 -26.81
N TYR A 18 19.70 1.26 -27.33
CA TYR A 18 18.60 2.24 -27.24
C TYR A 18 17.38 1.81 -28.07
N GLY A 19 17.59 1.30 -29.28
CA GLY A 19 16.53 0.81 -30.15
C GLY A 19 15.79 -0.40 -29.55
N LYS A 20 16.52 -1.33 -28.94
CA LYS A 20 15.93 -2.49 -28.26
C LYS A 20 15.16 -2.10 -27.00
N GLY A 21 15.71 -1.19 -26.19
CA GLY A 21 15.02 -0.62 -25.02
C GLY A 21 13.72 0.12 -25.41
N SER A 22 13.76 0.93 -26.48
CA SER A 22 12.57 1.61 -27.00
C SER A 22 11.51 0.62 -27.48
N LEU A 23 11.91 -0.44 -28.21
CA LEU A 23 10.98 -1.46 -28.69
C LEU A 23 10.33 -2.26 -27.55
N ASP A 24 11.08 -2.66 -26.52
CA ASP A 24 10.52 -3.37 -25.37
C ASP A 24 9.56 -2.47 -24.54
N ILE A 25 9.82 -1.16 -24.47
CA ILE A 25 8.92 -0.18 -23.85
C ILE A 25 7.67 0.04 -24.71
N ASP A 26 7.80 0.21 -26.03
CA ASP A 26 6.67 0.36 -26.96
C ASP A 26 5.79 -0.90 -27.00
N MET A 27 6.38 -2.09 -26.94
CA MET A 27 5.63 -3.34 -26.86
C MET A 27 4.89 -3.47 -25.52
N LYS A 28 5.50 -3.06 -24.40
CA LYS A 28 4.80 -2.97 -23.10
C LYS A 28 3.65 -1.97 -23.15
N LEU A 29 3.87 -0.75 -23.61
CA LEU A 29 2.81 0.27 -23.75
C LEU A 29 1.66 -0.22 -24.65
N LYS A 30 1.96 -0.87 -25.79
CA LYS A 30 0.95 -1.48 -26.66
C LYS A 30 0.21 -2.66 -26.01
N SER A 31 0.84 -3.39 -25.09
CA SER A 31 0.17 -4.45 -24.31
C SER A 31 -0.74 -3.89 -23.19
N LEU A 32 -0.44 -2.69 -22.68
CA LEU A 32 -1.25 -1.98 -21.69
C LEU A 32 -2.45 -1.26 -22.33
N ASN A 33 -2.34 -0.82 -23.58
CA ASN A 33 -3.44 -0.19 -24.32
C ASN A 33 -4.51 -1.21 -24.78
N LYS A 34 -5.34 -1.68 -23.85
CA LYS A 34 -6.58 -2.41 -24.16
C LYS A 34 -7.58 -1.47 -24.87
N PRO A 35 -8.40 -1.97 -25.81
CA PRO A 35 -9.48 -1.17 -26.38
C PRO A 35 -10.54 -0.87 -25.32
N SER A 36 -10.60 0.39 -24.87
CA SER A 36 -11.63 0.90 -23.97
C SER A 36 -13.00 0.91 -24.66
N LEU A 37 -14.06 0.53 -23.95
CA LEU A 37 -15.45 0.71 -24.39
C LEU A 37 -15.87 2.18 -24.31
N LYS A 38 -15.27 2.92 -23.39
CA LYS A 38 -15.48 4.37 -23.17
C LYS A 38 -14.29 4.92 -22.37
N THR A 39 -13.73 6.04 -22.81
CA THR A 39 -12.82 6.86 -21.98
C THR A 39 -13.64 7.92 -21.26
N ILE A 40 -13.38 8.14 -19.98
CA ILE A 40 -13.92 9.24 -19.18
C ILE A 40 -12.77 10.17 -18.83
N LYS A 41 -12.96 11.48 -19.04
CA LYS A 41 -12.10 12.51 -18.45
C LYS A 41 -12.85 13.13 -17.27
N SER A 42 -12.22 13.12 -16.11
CA SER A 42 -12.71 13.73 -14.88
C SER A 42 -12.31 15.22 -14.81
N GLU A 43 -13.01 16.01 -14.00
CA GLU A 43 -12.82 17.48 -13.89
C GLU A 43 -11.43 17.86 -13.35
N ASP A 44 -10.82 16.95 -12.61
CA ASP A 44 -9.47 17.02 -12.05
C ASP A 44 -8.35 16.58 -13.02
N GLY A 45 -8.72 16.19 -14.24
CA GLY A 45 -7.78 15.74 -15.28
C GLY A 45 -7.58 14.22 -15.37
N ASP A 46 -8.14 13.42 -14.46
CA ASP A 46 -7.99 11.96 -14.51
C ASP A 46 -8.62 11.35 -15.76
N ILE A 47 -7.91 10.42 -16.39
CA ILE A 47 -8.36 9.64 -17.55
C ILE A 47 -8.68 8.22 -17.07
N ILE A 48 -9.96 7.84 -17.15
CA ILE A 48 -10.46 6.53 -16.70
C ILE A 48 -11.02 5.78 -17.91
N ASP A 49 -10.33 4.72 -18.32
CA ASP A 49 -10.77 3.85 -19.41
C ASP A 49 -11.64 2.69 -18.91
N CYS A 50 -12.91 2.69 -19.33
CA CYS A 50 -13.85 1.59 -19.07
C CYS A 50 -13.55 0.41 -19.99
N ILE A 51 -12.84 -0.60 -19.48
CA ILE A 51 -12.53 -1.84 -20.20
C ILE A 51 -13.63 -2.88 -19.91
N ASP A 52 -13.90 -3.76 -20.88
CA ASP A 52 -14.76 -4.94 -20.73
C ASP A 52 -14.28 -5.84 -19.57
N ILE A 53 -15.19 -6.26 -18.69
CA ILE A 53 -14.87 -7.02 -17.47
C ILE A 53 -14.13 -8.34 -17.77
N TYR A 54 -14.27 -8.93 -18.96
CA TYR A 54 -13.56 -10.14 -19.39
C TYR A 54 -12.24 -9.86 -20.14
N LYS A 55 -11.90 -8.59 -20.40
CA LYS A 55 -10.71 -8.16 -21.15
C LYS A 55 -9.73 -7.31 -20.32
N GLN A 56 -10.05 -7.08 -19.05
CA GLN A 56 -9.17 -6.42 -18.07
C GLN A 56 -7.82 -7.14 -17.92
N HIS A 57 -6.79 -6.40 -17.52
CA HIS A 57 -5.41 -6.89 -17.47
C HIS A 57 -5.20 -8.17 -16.67
N ALA A 58 -6.00 -8.43 -15.63
CA ALA A 58 -5.93 -9.66 -14.83
C ALA A 58 -5.74 -10.94 -15.67
N PHE A 59 -6.45 -11.07 -16.79
CA PHE A 59 -6.46 -12.29 -17.60
C PHE A 59 -5.28 -12.43 -18.57
N ASP A 60 -4.43 -11.39 -18.69
CA ASP A 60 -3.13 -11.52 -19.35
C ASP A 60 -2.17 -12.40 -18.51
N HIS A 61 -2.38 -12.49 -17.18
CA HIS A 61 -1.58 -13.34 -16.31
C HIS A 61 -1.84 -14.83 -16.64
N PRO A 62 -0.80 -15.66 -16.91
CA PRO A 62 -1.00 -17.04 -17.35
C PRO A 62 -1.87 -17.89 -16.42
N ALA A 63 -1.79 -17.68 -15.11
CA ALA A 63 -2.58 -18.42 -14.12
C ALA A 63 -4.09 -18.04 -14.10
N LEU A 64 -4.48 -16.94 -14.75
CA LEU A 64 -5.85 -16.41 -14.71
C LEU A 64 -6.62 -16.54 -16.04
N ARG A 65 -5.99 -17.00 -17.13
CA ARG A 65 -6.58 -17.05 -18.48
C ARG A 65 -7.97 -17.69 -18.59
N ASN A 66 -8.26 -18.68 -17.73
CA ASN A 66 -9.54 -19.40 -17.68
C ASN A 66 -10.30 -19.16 -16.35
N HIS A 67 -9.98 -18.10 -15.63
CA HIS A 67 -10.52 -17.85 -14.28
C HIS A 67 -11.98 -17.42 -14.32
N LYS A 68 -12.83 -18.10 -13.55
CA LYS A 68 -14.25 -17.73 -13.42
C LYS A 68 -14.39 -16.51 -12.50
N ILE A 69 -14.83 -15.40 -13.07
CA ILE A 69 -15.12 -14.17 -12.33
C ILE A 69 -16.17 -14.45 -11.24
N GLN A 70 -15.84 -14.08 -10.01
CA GLN A 70 -16.73 -14.03 -8.87
C GLN A 70 -17.23 -12.58 -8.73
N MET A 71 -18.44 -12.36 -8.21
CA MET A 71 -19.04 -11.02 -8.11
C MET A 71 -19.33 -10.56 -6.67
N LYS A 72 -19.01 -11.39 -5.67
CA LYS A 72 -19.13 -11.07 -4.23
C LYS A 72 -18.20 -11.95 -3.40
N PRO A 73 -17.75 -11.47 -2.22
CA PRO A 73 -17.04 -12.30 -1.26
C PRO A 73 -17.87 -13.48 -0.75
N SER A 74 -17.18 -14.55 -0.38
CA SER A 74 -17.75 -15.72 0.31
C SER A 74 -17.78 -15.57 1.84
N VAL A 75 -17.17 -14.51 2.38
CA VAL A 75 -16.88 -14.31 3.79
C VAL A 75 -17.10 -12.83 4.15
N ASP A 76 -18.09 -12.55 5.02
CA ASP A 76 -18.60 -11.19 5.27
C ASP A 76 -17.98 -10.47 6.49
N PHE A 77 -17.95 -9.13 6.50
CA PHE A 77 -17.46 -8.28 7.59
C PHE A 77 -18.53 -7.28 8.05
N GLY A 78 -19.25 -7.63 9.13
CA GLY A 78 -20.36 -6.83 9.66
C GLY A 78 -19.91 -5.49 10.27
N THR A 79 -20.62 -4.41 9.93
CA THR A 79 -20.30 -3.03 10.31
C THR A 79 -20.48 -2.73 11.81
N LYS A 80 -19.57 -1.95 12.40
CA LYS A 80 -19.69 -1.34 13.74
C LYS A 80 -19.26 0.13 13.72
N LYS A 81 -19.77 0.94 14.66
CA LYS A 81 -19.50 2.39 14.78
C LYS A 81 -18.38 2.69 15.80
N THR A 82 -17.67 3.80 15.55
CA THR A 82 -16.45 4.24 16.25
C THR A 82 -16.71 5.23 17.39
N THR A 83 -15.82 5.28 18.39
CA THR A 83 -15.90 6.21 19.56
C THR A 83 -14.49 6.68 20.00
N ILE A 84 -14.30 7.97 20.33
CA ILE A 84 -13.03 8.58 20.81
C ILE A 84 -13.30 9.57 21.98
N PRO A 85 -12.56 9.51 23.13
CA PRO A 85 -12.70 10.58 24.16
C PRO A 85 -11.48 11.06 25.04
N ASN A 86 -10.19 10.77 24.75
CA ASN A 86 -8.92 11.36 25.32
C ASN A 86 -8.58 11.36 26.87
N ASN A 87 -7.31 11.66 27.23
CA ASN A 87 -6.69 11.94 28.57
C ASN A 87 -6.11 10.79 29.48
N GLY A 88 -4.77 10.60 29.44
CA GLY A 88 -3.76 10.23 30.50
C GLY A 88 -3.93 9.03 31.46
N SER A 89 -2.88 8.37 32.01
CA SER A 89 -1.42 8.33 31.75
C SER A 89 -0.73 7.18 32.55
N SER A 90 0.17 6.36 31.95
CA SER A 90 1.12 5.47 32.67
C SER A 90 2.20 4.88 31.74
N GLU A 91 3.37 4.56 32.32
CA GLU A 91 4.54 3.84 31.76
C GLU A 91 4.57 2.36 32.27
N GLN A 92 5.57 1.50 32.02
CA GLN A 92 6.30 1.09 30.78
C GLN A 92 7.07 -0.21 31.12
N ILE A 93 7.06 -1.24 30.24
CA ILE A 93 7.93 -2.44 30.30
C ILE A 93 8.39 -2.80 28.87
N THR A 94 9.49 -3.52 28.67
CA THR A 94 10.79 -2.93 28.28
C THR A 94 11.68 -3.97 27.58
N SER A 95 11.96 -3.76 26.29
CA SER A 95 12.97 -4.45 25.45
C SER A 95 12.77 -5.93 25.05
N GLN A 96 13.18 -6.26 23.82
CA GLN A 96 13.68 -7.57 23.39
C GLN A 96 14.81 -7.40 22.34
N ILE A 97 15.53 -8.49 22.06
CA ILE A 97 16.93 -8.46 21.61
C ILE A 97 17.05 -8.77 20.10
N TRP A 98 17.28 -7.75 19.28
CA TRP A 98 17.65 -7.93 17.86
C TRP A 98 18.62 -6.86 17.30
N SER A 99 18.89 -5.78 18.04
CA SER A 99 19.70 -4.61 17.65
C SER A 99 21.23 -4.84 17.59
N LYS A 100 21.67 -6.02 17.14
CA LYS A 100 23.11 -6.38 17.02
C LYS A 100 23.52 -7.07 15.71
N SER A 101 22.63 -7.18 14.72
CA SER A 101 22.89 -7.93 13.47
C SER A 101 22.55 -7.15 12.19
N GLY A 102 23.26 -6.05 11.93
CA GLY A 102 23.36 -5.42 10.61
C GLY A 102 22.54 -4.15 10.38
N ASN A 103 22.85 -3.47 9.27
CA ASN A 103 22.18 -2.27 8.78
C ASN A 103 21.33 -2.59 7.53
N CYS A 104 20.29 -1.80 7.32
CA CYS A 104 19.56 -1.76 6.05
C CYS A 104 20.47 -1.36 4.85
N PRO A 105 20.33 -1.99 3.67
CA PRO A 105 21.07 -1.61 2.46
C PRO A 105 20.59 -0.27 1.87
N LYS A 106 21.38 0.33 0.96
CA LYS A 106 20.96 1.54 0.22
C LYS A 106 19.72 1.24 -0.63
N GLY A 107 18.61 1.92 -0.33
CA GLY A 107 17.34 1.77 -1.04
C GLY A 107 16.21 1.15 -0.21
N THR A 108 16.38 1.01 1.11
CA THR A 108 15.28 0.62 2.00
C THR A 108 14.22 1.71 2.18
N ILE A 109 13.09 1.27 2.72
CA ILE A 109 11.84 2.00 2.87
C ILE A 109 11.53 2.06 4.37
N PRO A 110 11.32 3.24 4.98
CA PRO A 110 10.75 3.34 6.32
C PRO A 110 9.26 2.97 6.33
N GLU A 111 8.97 1.87 7.00
CA GLU A 111 7.63 1.48 7.42
C GLU A 111 7.33 2.09 8.81
N ALA A 112 6.06 2.36 9.09
CA ALA A 112 5.56 2.71 10.42
C ALA A 112 4.24 1.94 10.66
N VAL A 113 4.37 0.71 11.15
CA VAL A 113 3.34 -0.33 11.06
C VAL A 113 3.01 -0.98 12.41
N LEU A 114 1.76 -1.43 12.51
CA LEU A 114 1.27 -2.34 13.53
C LEU A 114 1.19 -3.74 12.92
N MET A 115 1.99 -4.68 13.44
CA MET A 115 2.01 -6.06 12.96
C MET A 115 1.16 -6.97 13.86
N ALA A 116 0.21 -7.68 13.26
CA ALA A 116 -0.57 -8.75 13.87
C ALA A 116 -0.05 -10.13 13.43
N LEU A 117 0.35 -10.95 14.40
CA LEU A 117 0.81 -12.31 14.20
C LEU A 117 -0.20 -13.33 14.75
N GLY A 118 -0.40 -14.44 14.03
CA GLY A 118 -1.38 -15.44 14.47
C GLY A 118 -1.55 -16.70 13.61
N TYR A 119 -0.97 -16.74 12.40
CA TYR A 119 -1.05 -17.86 11.44
C TYR A 119 -2.47 -18.16 10.93
N ASN A 120 -2.63 -18.15 9.61
CA ASN A 120 -3.86 -18.51 8.89
C ASN A 120 -5.01 -17.49 9.00
N PHE A 121 -4.70 -16.21 8.79
CA PHE A 121 -5.72 -15.17 8.58
C PHE A 121 -6.33 -15.33 7.18
N ILE A 122 -7.66 -15.42 7.11
CA ILE A 122 -8.43 -15.43 5.85
C ILE A 122 -9.01 -14.04 5.52
N GLY A 123 -8.61 -13.02 6.27
CA GLY A 123 -9.07 -11.66 6.09
C GLY A 123 -8.61 -10.68 7.17
N ALA A 124 -8.65 -9.39 6.83
CA ALA A 124 -8.35 -8.25 7.68
C ALA A 124 -9.35 -7.11 7.41
N GLN A 125 -9.46 -6.17 8.35
CA GLN A 125 -10.21 -4.92 8.17
C GLN A 125 -9.58 -3.82 9.03
N SER A 126 -9.58 -2.59 8.52
CA SER A 126 -9.41 -1.38 9.34
C SER A 126 -9.98 -0.16 8.61
N ASP A 127 -10.45 0.83 9.39
CA ASP A 127 -10.76 2.17 8.91
C ASP A 127 -9.49 3.04 8.96
N ILE A 128 -8.93 3.36 7.78
CA ILE A 128 -7.76 4.22 7.59
C ILE A 128 -8.21 5.66 7.34
N ASN A 129 -7.72 6.68 8.06
CA ASN A 129 -8.00 8.06 7.66
C ASN A 129 -7.16 8.49 6.44
N VAL A 130 -7.78 9.26 5.53
CA VAL A 130 -7.21 9.70 4.25
C VAL A 130 -6.54 11.06 4.43
N TRP A 131 -5.29 11.21 4.01
CA TRP A 131 -4.57 12.49 4.01
C TRP A 131 -3.89 12.73 2.67
N ASN A 132 -3.59 13.99 2.36
CA ASN A 132 -2.62 14.34 1.32
C ASN A 132 -1.32 14.85 2.00
N PRO A 133 -0.31 13.99 2.23
CA PRO A 133 0.94 14.37 2.89
C PRO A 133 1.62 15.59 2.21
N PRO A 134 1.83 16.70 2.93
CA PRO A 134 2.09 18.02 2.31
C PRO A 134 3.49 18.21 1.70
N ARG A 135 4.36 17.20 1.71
CA ARG A 135 5.76 17.32 1.24
C ARG A 135 6.30 16.12 0.45
N VAL A 136 5.44 15.27 -0.13
CA VAL A 136 5.91 14.17 -0.99
C VAL A 136 6.72 14.74 -2.17
N GLN A 137 7.97 14.30 -2.30
CA GLN A 137 8.86 14.75 -3.37
C GLN A 137 8.57 14.02 -4.69
N ALA A 138 8.93 14.61 -5.84
CA ALA A 138 8.57 14.07 -7.16
C ALA A 138 9.14 12.67 -7.48
N SER A 139 10.20 12.25 -6.79
CA SER A 139 10.85 10.93 -6.88
C SER A 139 10.39 9.92 -5.82
N ASP A 140 9.50 10.34 -4.92
CA ASP A 140 9.17 9.65 -3.69
C ASP A 140 7.71 9.22 -3.70
N TYR A 141 7.32 8.35 -2.76
CA TYR A 141 5.91 8.17 -2.41
C TYR A 141 5.69 8.12 -0.90
N SER A 142 4.45 8.34 -0.49
CA SER A 142 3.95 7.91 0.80
C SER A 142 2.60 7.21 0.66
N SER A 143 2.39 6.15 1.44
CA SER A 143 1.14 5.40 1.50
C SER A 143 0.62 5.30 2.94
N ALA A 144 -0.65 4.91 3.06
CA ALA A 144 -1.24 4.36 4.27
C ALA A 144 -2.16 3.21 3.88
N GLN A 145 -1.89 2.02 4.39
CA GLN A 145 -2.43 0.78 3.84
C GLN A 145 -2.43 -0.39 4.85
N ILE A 146 -3.04 -1.49 4.42
CA ILE A 146 -3.05 -2.78 5.10
C ILE A 146 -2.31 -3.77 4.20
N TRP A 147 -1.39 -4.54 4.80
CA TRP A 147 -0.70 -5.64 4.13
C TRP A 147 -1.26 -6.96 4.65
N LEU A 148 -1.57 -7.89 3.74
CA LEU A 148 -1.65 -9.32 4.03
C LEU A 148 -0.35 -9.97 3.55
N LEU A 149 0.33 -10.69 4.43
CA LEU A 149 1.64 -11.30 4.13
C LEU A 149 1.58 -12.83 4.20
N GLY A 150 2.27 -13.50 3.28
CA GLY A 150 2.45 -14.95 3.28
C GLY A 150 3.90 -15.34 2.96
N GLY A 151 4.38 -16.40 3.60
CA GLY A 151 5.78 -16.84 3.48
C GLY A 151 6.65 -16.33 4.64
N LEU A 152 7.97 -16.43 4.48
CA LEU A 152 9.00 -16.02 5.43
C LEU A 152 10.26 -15.57 4.68
N SER A 153 11.01 -14.61 5.25
CA SER A 153 12.21 -14.02 4.65
C SER A 153 11.96 -13.47 3.23
N ASP A 154 13.00 -13.44 2.41
CA ASP A 154 13.19 -12.62 1.21
C ASP A 154 12.29 -13.01 0.02
N THR A 155 11.49 -14.07 0.16
CA THR A 155 10.58 -14.59 -0.89
C THR A 155 9.13 -14.62 -0.39
N PHE A 156 8.73 -13.61 0.38
CA PHE A 156 7.35 -13.43 0.82
C PHE A 156 6.45 -12.90 -0.29
N GLU A 157 5.15 -13.09 -0.11
CA GLU A 157 4.09 -12.57 -0.96
C GLU A 157 3.30 -11.53 -0.16
N SER A 158 2.91 -10.44 -0.80
CA SER A 158 2.05 -9.40 -0.21
C SER A 158 0.81 -9.14 -1.06
N ILE A 159 -0.25 -8.73 -0.39
CA ILE A 159 -1.42 -8.05 -0.97
C ILE A 159 -1.66 -6.80 -0.13
N GLU A 160 -1.78 -5.66 -0.79
CA GLU A 160 -1.78 -4.34 -0.18
C GLU A 160 -2.95 -3.50 -0.70
N ALA A 161 -3.64 -2.81 0.20
CA ALA A 161 -4.71 -1.88 -0.15
C ALA A 161 -4.77 -0.69 0.81
N GLY A 162 -5.01 0.50 0.25
CA GLY A 162 -5.09 1.74 1.01
C GLY A 162 -5.12 2.96 0.11
N TRP A 163 -4.39 4.00 0.49
CA TRP A 163 -4.18 5.19 -0.34
C TRP A 163 -2.71 5.53 -0.46
N ALA A 164 -2.32 6.14 -1.57
CA ALA A 164 -0.95 6.62 -1.80
C ALA A 164 -0.90 7.97 -2.52
N VAL A 165 0.20 8.67 -2.33
CA VAL A 165 0.62 9.83 -3.13
C VAL A 165 1.96 9.49 -3.75
N ASN A 166 2.02 9.39 -5.08
CA ASN A 166 3.23 9.05 -5.84
C ASN A 166 3.27 9.85 -7.16
N PRO A 167 3.92 11.03 -7.18
CA PRO A 167 3.95 11.88 -8.37
C PRO A 167 4.64 11.22 -9.57
N SER A 168 5.59 10.30 -9.34
CA SER A 168 6.30 9.60 -10.42
C SER A 168 5.43 8.58 -11.16
N VAL A 169 4.39 8.04 -10.51
CA VAL A 169 3.45 7.05 -11.08
C VAL A 169 2.15 7.69 -11.55
N PHE A 170 1.65 8.71 -10.84
CA PHE A 170 0.35 9.31 -11.10
C PHE A 170 0.40 10.66 -11.83
N GLY A 171 1.57 11.28 -11.95
CA GLY A 171 1.73 12.59 -12.59
C GLY A 171 1.29 13.79 -11.74
N ASP A 172 0.69 13.58 -10.57
CA ASP A 172 0.32 14.64 -9.62
C ASP A 172 0.60 14.29 -8.15
N SER A 173 0.45 15.28 -7.29
CA SER A 173 0.58 15.15 -5.83
C SER A 173 -0.79 15.04 -5.14
N ARG A 174 -1.70 14.21 -5.68
CA ARG A 174 -3.01 13.95 -5.06
C ARG A 174 -3.10 12.55 -4.49
N THR A 175 -3.86 12.41 -3.41
CA THR A 175 -4.11 11.14 -2.74
C THR A 175 -5.01 10.28 -3.61
N ARG A 176 -4.54 9.08 -3.98
CA ARG A 176 -5.24 8.17 -4.89
C ARG A 176 -5.49 6.83 -4.23
N LEU A 177 -6.59 6.18 -4.61
CA LEU A 177 -6.92 4.82 -4.16
C LEU A 177 -5.86 3.86 -4.72
N PHE A 178 -5.13 3.18 -3.82
CA PHE A 178 -3.94 2.43 -4.16
C PHE A 178 -4.06 0.98 -3.73
N THR A 179 -3.54 0.10 -4.57
CA THR A 179 -3.34 -1.30 -4.25
C THR A 179 -2.04 -1.82 -4.84
N TYR A 180 -1.39 -2.72 -4.14
CA TYR A 180 -0.21 -3.44 -4.64
C TYR A 180 -0.31 -4.94 -4.35
N TRP A 181 0.47 -5.74 -5.08
CA TRP A 181 0.77 -7.12 -4.71
C TRP A 181 2.11 -7.58 -5.31
N THR A 182 2.85 -8.43 -4.61
CA THR A 182 4.03 -9.14 -5.11
C THR A 182 4.01 -10.61 -4.66
N LYS A 183 4.75 -11.48 -5.35
CA LYS A 183 4.97 -12.87 -4.95
C LYS A 183 6.42 -13.19 -4.55
N ASP A 184 7.32 -12.22 -4.65
CA ASP A 184 8.77 -12.43 -4.51
C ASP A 184 9.49 -11.26 -3.80
N GLY A 185 8.89 -10.75 -2.72
CA GLY A 185 9.53 -9.74 -1.85
C GLY A 185 9.94 -8.47 -2.59
N TYR A 186 9.11 -8.00 -3.53
CA TYR A 186 9.35 -6.86 -4.43
C TYR A 186 10.52 -7.06 -5.41
N SER A 187 11.08 -8.27 -5.55
CA SER A 187 12.32 -8.51 -6.31
C SER A 187 12.15 -8.38 -7.83
N LYS A 188 11.12 -9.00 -8.40
CA LYS A 188 10.87 -9.01 -9.86
C LYS A 188 9.38 -8.99 -10.22
N THR A 189 8.52 -9.41 -9.29
CA THR A 189 7.07 -9.27 -9.38
C THR A 189 6.58 -8.18 -8.44
N GLY A 190 5.43 -7.64 -8.81
CA GLY A 190 4.93 -6.40 -8.27
C GLY A 190 3.86 -5.88 -9.21
N CYS A 191 2.78 -5.32 -8.68
CA CYS A 191 1.81 -4.64 -9.53
C CYS A 191 1.04 -3.55 -8.81
N VAL A 192 1.20 -2.31 -9.26
CA VAL A 192 0.38 -1.17 -8.85
C VAL A 192 -0.95 -1.20 -9.60
N ASN A 193 -2.06 -1.18 -8.86
CA ASN A 193 -3.42 -1.03 -9.37
C ASN A 193 -3.74 -2.02 -10.53
N LEU A 194 -4.02 -1.48 -11.72
CA LEU A 194 -4.33 -2.24 -12.94
C LEU A 194 -3.24 -2.10 -14.02
N LEU A 195 -2.05 -1.57 -13.69
CA LEU A 195 -0.93 -1.37 -14.63
C LEU A 195 -0.28 -2.68 -15.11
N CYS A 196 -0.82 -3.82 -14.68
CA CYS A 196 -0.34 -5.17 -14.91
C CYS A 196 -1.39 -6.19 -14.44
N ALA A 197 -1.13 -7.45 -14.72
CA ALA A 197 -2.12 -8.52 -14.59
C ALA A 197 -2.15 -9.17 -13.20
N GLY A 198 -3.20 -8.93 -12.40
CA GLY A 198 -3.45 -9.70 -11.17
C GLY A 198 -4.79 -9.41 -10.48
N PHE A 199 -5.13 -8.14 -10.28
CA PHE A 199 -6.38 -7.77 -9.62
C PHE A 199 -7.59 -7.86 -10.58
N VAL A 200 -8.62 -8.60 -10.19
CA VAL A 200 -9.89 -8.72 -10.92
C VAL A 200 -10.86 -7.68 -10.38
N GLN A 201 -10.98 -6.52 -11.06
CA GLN A 201 -11.97 -5.51 -10.71
C GLN A 201 -13.38 -5.99 -11.12
N THR A 202 -14.35 -5.80 -10.23
CA THR A 202 -15.77 -6.19 -10.41
C THR A 202 -16.74 -5.02 -10.32
N THR A 203 -16.30 -3.84 -9.87
CA THR A 203 -17.12 -2.64 -9.72
C THR A 203 -16.90 -1.63 -10.85
N THR A 204 -17.92 -0.83 -11.13
CA THR A 204 -17.86 0.38 -11.96
C THR A 204 -17.96 1.68 -11.14
N LYS A 205 -18.15 1.59 -9.81
CA LYS A 205 -18.32 2.75 -8.92
C LYS A 205 -17.01 3.41 -8.48
N PHE A 206 -15.91 2.67 -8.53
CA PHE A 206 -14.58 3.07 -8.08
C PHE A 206 -13.57 2.64 -9.14
N ALA A 207 -12.50 3.41 -9.32
CA ALA A 207 -11.37 3.05 -10.15
C ALA A 207 -10.10 3.08 -9.29
N LEU A 208 -9.27 2.04 -9.40
CA LEU A 208 -7.95 2.05 -8.77
C LEU A 208 -7.05 3.08 -9.45
N GLY A 209 -6.34 3.89 -8.66
CA GLY A 209 -5.54 5.01 -9.13
C GLY A 209 -6.30 6.34 -9.26
N ALA A 210 -7.64 6.36 -9.18
CA ALA A 210 -8.39 7.61 -9.13
C ALA A 210 -8.18 8.35 -7.81
N ALA A 211 -8.27 9.67 -7.84
CA ALA A 211 -8.13 10.51 -6.65
C ALA A 211 -9.24 10.28 -5.61
N ILE A 212 -8.88 10.40 -4.33
CA ILE A 212 -9.80 10.34 -3.19
C ILE A 212 -10.03 11.75 -2.68
N GLU A 213 -11.21 12.31 -2.95
CA GLU A 213 -11.62 13.60 -2.43
C GLU A 213 -13.00 13.54 -1.76
N PRO A 214 -13.25 14.30 -0.68
CA PRO A 214 -12.28 15.10 0.07
C PRO A 214 -11.41 14.27 1.03
N VAL A 215 -10.20 14.76 1.31
CA VAL A 215 -9.27 14.20 2.31
C VAL A 215 -9.53 14.76 3.71
N SER A 216 -8.92 14.17 4.74
CA SER A 216 -8.96 14.68 6.13
C SER A 216 -8.16 15.96 6.28
N THR A 217 -8.60 16.83 7.20
CA THR A 217 -7.92 18.09 7.54
C THR A 217 -7.68 18.21 9.06
N THR A 218 -6.62 18.93 9.44
CA THR A 218 -6.19 19.07 10.84
C THR A 218 -7.25 19.78 11.68
N SER A 219 -7.55 19.24 12.86
CA SER A 219 -8.60 19.73 13.78
C SER A 219 -10.00 19.83 13.14
N GLN A 220 -10.23 19.10 12.05
CA GLN A 220 -11.43 19.14 11.24
C GLN A 220 -11.92 17.72 10.89
N LYS A 221 -12.89 17.63 9.97
CA LYS A 221 -13.54 16.39 9.56
C LYS A 221 -12.51 15.37 9.06
N GLN A 222 -12.51 14.19 9.66
CA GLN A 222 -11.73 13.04 9.21
C GLN A 222 -12.53 12.25 8.17
N HIS A 223 -11.85 11.84 7.11
CA HIS A 223 -12.38 11.01 6.04
C HIS A 223 -11.66 9.67 6.06
N PHE A 224 -12.37 8.56 5.89
CA PHE A 224 -11.77 7.23 6.04
C PHE A 224 -12.22 6.24 4.96
N ILE A 225 -11.32 5.30 4.66
CA ILE A 225 -11.61 4.12 3.85
C ILE A 225 -11.62 2.88 4.75
N THR A 226 -12.70 2.11 4.68
CA THR A 226 -12.78 0.77 5.27
C THR A 226 -12.29 -0.22 4.22
N ASP A 227 -11.08 -0.75 4.37
CA ASP A 227 -10.72 -2.00 3.70
C ASP A 227 -11.36 -3.17 4.45
N THR A 228 -11.88 -4.14 3.71
CA THR A 228 -12.16 -5.48 4.24
C THR A 228 -11.69 -6.49 3.21
N ASN A 229 -10.81 -7.38 3.67
CA ASN A 229 -10.21 -8.41 2.86
C ASN A 229 -10.71 -9.78 3.31
N SER A 230 -11.08 -10.65 2.36
CA SER A 230 -11.78 -11.92 2.63
C SER A 230 -11.55 -12.95 1.52
N GLY A 231 -11.80 -14.24 1.78
CA GLY A 231 -11.37 -15.38 0.95
C GLY A 231 -11.54 -15.25 -0.58
N ASN A 232 -10.48 -15.62 -1.33
CA ASN A 232 -10.12 -15.13 -2.67
C ASN A 232 -9.69 -13.65 -2.71
N TRP A 233 -9.20 -13.13 -1.58
CA TRP A 233 -8.63 -11.79 -1.41
C TRP A 233 -9.43 -10.66 -2.04
N TRP A 234 -10.66 -10.50 -1.56
CA TRP A 234 -11.49 -9.35 -1.93
C TRP A 234 -10.91 -8.04 -1.41
N LEU A 235 -11.19 -6.97 -2.14
CA LEU A 235 -11.03 -5.59 -1.70
C LEU A 235 -12.41 -4.95 -1.63
N THR A 236 -12.72 -4.33 -0.51
CA THR A 236 -13.85 -3.42 -0.38
C THR A 236 -13.36 -2.02 -0.01
N CYS A 237 -14.04 -0.97 -0.46
CA CYS A 237 -13.87 0.37 0.07
C CYS A 237 -15.25 0.95 0.42
N ALA A 238 -15.39 1.51 1.63
CA ALA A 238 -16.63 2.16 2.10
C ALA A 238 -17.89 1.30 1.83
N ASN A 239 -17.85 0.04 2.28
CA ASN A 239 -18.90 -1.00 2.09
C ASN A 239 -19.23 -1.35 0.63
N ASN A 240 -18.45 -0.91 -0.36
CA ASN A 240 -18.58 -1.32 -1.75
C ASN A 240 -17.46 -2.30 -2.11
N VAL A 241 -17.82 -3.47 -2.62
CA VAL A 241 -16.87 -4.42 -3.20
C VAL A 241 -16.24 -3.81 -4.46
N ILE A 242 -14.91 -3.76 -4.54
CA ILE A 242 -14.18 -3.22 -5.69
C ILE A 242 -13.82 -4.35 -6.66
N GLY A 243 -13.22 -5.42 -6.15
CA GLY A 243 -12.63 -6.51 -6.91
C GLY A 243 -11.85 -7.45 -6.00
N TYR A 244 -10.98 -8.30 -6.54
CA TYR A 244 -10.24 -9.29 -5.76
C TYR A 244 -8.98 -9.83 -6.43
N TRP A 245 -8.04 -10.38 -5.64
CA TRP A 245 -6.87 -11.13 -6.15
C TRP A 245 -7.11 -12.65 -6.06
N PRO A 246 -7.23 -13.37 -7.18
CA PRO A 246 -7.44 -14.81 -7.13
C PRO A 246 -6.29 -15.53 -6.42
N GLY A 247 -6.59 -16.39 -5.43
CA GLY A 247 -5.57 -17.13 -4.66
C GLY A 247 -4.63 -18.00 -5.53
N THR A 248 -5.01 -18.30 -6.77
CA THR A 248 -4.18 -18.99 -7.77
C THR A 248 -3.00 -18.17 -8.31
N LEU A 249 -2.88 -16.89 -7.97
CA LEU A 249 -1.67 -16.09 -8.20
C LEU A 249 -0.52 -16.46 -7.26
N PHE A 250 -0.85 -17.04 -6.09
CA PHE A 250 0.01 -17.13 -4.92
C PHE A 250 0.35 -18.57 -4.52
N ALA A 251 1.47 -18.74 -3.82
CA ALA A 251 1.91 -20.01 -3.24
C ALA A 251 1.62 -20.08 -1.73
N TYR A 252 1.97 -19.04 -0.97
CA TYR A 252 1.78 -18.92 0.47
C TYR A 252 0.45 -18.22 0.79
N LEU A 253 0.17 -17.08 0.16
CA LEU A 253 -1.13 -16.41 0.15
C LEU A 253 -2.19 -17.17 -0.66
N LYS A 254 -2.00 -18.45 -1.00
CA LYS A 254 -2.99 -19.23 -1.76
C LYS A 254 -4.31 -19.43 -1.02
N HIS A 255 -4.24 -19.53 0.32
CA HIS A 255 -5.36 -19.89 1.18
C HIS A 255 -5.52 -18.99 2.41
N SER A 256 -4.43 -18.45 2.95
CA SER A 256 -4.44 -17.60 4.14
C SER A 256 -3.11 -16.86 4.33
N ALA A 257 -3.12 -15.72 5.01
CA ALA A 257 -1.95 -14.95 5.40
C ALA A 257 -1.36 -15.46 6.72
N THR A 258 -0.04 -15.33 6.89
CA THR A 258 0.70 -15.63 8.13
C THR A 258 0.69 -14.43 9.08
N ALA A 259 0.76 -13.22 8.52
CA ALA A 259 0.73 -11.94 9.23
C ALA A 259 -0.21 -10.94 8.56
N VAL A 260 -0.66 -9.94 9.32
CA VAL A 260 -1.32 -8.72 8.81
C VAL A 260 -0.55 -7.52 9.35
N GLN A 261 -0.29 -6.51 8.50
CA GLN A 261 0.20 -5.21 8.96
C GLN A 261 -0.83 -4.12 8.67
N CYS A 262 -0.81 -3.04 9.44
CA CYS A 262 -1.58 -1.81 9.21
C CYS A 262 -0.69 -0.62 9.53
N GLY A 263 -0.55 0.36 8.64
CA GLY A 263 0.28 1.53 8.90
C GLY A 263 0.61 2.36 7.66
N GLY A 264 1.71 3.11 7.75
CA GLY A 264 2.20 3.98 6.69
C GLY A 264 3.58 3.61 6.21
N GLU A 265 3.90 4.09 5.01
CA GLU A 265 5.13 3.82 4.30
C GLU A 265 5.62 5.11 3.63
N VAL A 266 6.94 5.26 3.49
CA VAL A 266 7.56 6.27 2.62
C VAL A 266 8.70 5.62 1.86
N HIS A 267 8.70 5.70 0.53
CA HIS A 267 9.87 5.35 -0.29
C HIS A 267 10.55 6.63 -0.78
N SER A 268 11.86 6.73 -0.58
CA SER A 268 12.71 7.73 -1.21
C SER A 268 14.13 7.22 -1.39
N PRO A 269 14.84 7.60 -2.49
CA PRO A 269 16.28 7.40 -2.56
C PRO A 269 17.06 8.13 -1.45
N ASN A 270 16.44 9.01 -0.64
CA ASN A 270 17.11 9.75 0.45
C ASN A 270 16.80 9.26 1.87
N VAL A 271 16.16 8.10 2.01
CA VAL A 271 16.11 7.34 3.28
C VAL A 271 17.52 7.00 3.76
N GLY A 272 17.78 7.04 5.08
CA GLY A 272 19.08 6.71 5.67
C GLY A 272 20.25 7.61 5.22
N LYS A 273 19.96 8.74 4.56
CA LYS A 273 20.95 9.70 4.05
C LYS A 273 20.80 11.05 4.74
N LYS A 274 21.81 11.90 4.58
CA LYS A 274 21.82 13.30 5.01
C LYS A 274 22.15 14.19 3.79
N PRO A 275 21.29 15.17 3.43
CA PRO A 275 19.97 15.43 4.01
C PRO A 275 18.99 14.27 3.78
N HIS A 276 18.13 14.01 4.77
CA HIS A 276 17.06 13.02 4.64
C HIS A 276 15.94 13.51 3.68
N THR A 277 15.09 12.60 3.18
CA THR A 277 13.89 13.00 2.43
C THR A 277 12.94 13.88 3.27
N ARG A 278 12.36 14.89 2.62
CA ARG A 278 11.31 15.78 3.16
C ARG A 278 9.92 15.17 3.08
N THR A 279 9.78 14.02 2.42
CA THR A 279 8.53 13.30 2.23
C THR A 279 7.92 12.94 3.58
N SER A 280 6.80 13.61 3.86
CA SER A 280 5.96 13.43 5.03
C SER A 280 5.14 12.14 4.92
N MET A 281 5.05 11.36 6.00
CA MET A 281 4.19 10.19 6.08
C MET A 281 2.83 10.55 6.69
N GLY A 282 1.74 10.03 6.11
CA GLY A 282 0.39 10.24 6.63
C GLY A 282 -0.04 11.71 6.54
N SER A 283 -0.32 12.34 7.69
CA SER A 283 -0.58 13.79 7.77
C SER A 283 0.69 14.66 7.80
N GLY A 284 1.87 14.03 7.91
CA GLY A 284 3.14 14.72 8.20
C GLY A 284 3.33 15.13 9.66
N GLN A 285 2.38 14.80 10.55
CA GLN A 285 2.50 14.99 12.00
C GLN A 285 2.93 13.70 12.70
N TRP A 286 3.49 13.84 13.91
CA TRP A 286 3.87 12.72 14.76
C TRP A 286 2.65 11.96 15.29
N ALA A 287 2.75 10.63 15.39
CA ALA A 287 1.73 9.76 15.99
C ALA A 287 1.35 10.15 17.43
N SER A 288 2.26 10.81 18.14
CA SER A 288 2.04 11.37 19.47
C SER A 288 0.96 12.44 19.54
N TYR A 289 0.59 13.07 18.41
CA TYR A 289 -0.43 14.13 18.31
C TYR A 289 -1.87 13.59 18.19
N LEU A 290 -2.04 12.27 17.98
CA LEU A 290 -3.31 11.55 18.06
C LEU A 290 -4.42 12.09 17.12
N TRP A 291 -5.68 12.01 17.57
CA TRP A 291 -6.90 12.26 16.80
C TRP A 291 -6.91 13.64 16.10
N ALA A 292 -7.37 13.65 14.85
CA ALA A 292 -7.47 14.83 13.98
C ALA A 292 -6.15 15.61 13.76
N GLN A 293 -5.00 14.99 14.05
CA GLN A 293 -3.66 15.53 13.75
C GLN A 293 -2.77 14.50 13.07
N ALA A 294 -2.71 13.27 13.60
CA ALA A 294 -1.94 12.16 13.03
C ALA A 294 -2.78 11.29 12.07
N CYS A 295 -2.09 10.53 11.22
CA CYS A 295 -2.71 9.44 10.48
C CYS A 295 -3.02 8.28 11.44
N TYR A 296 -4.08 7.50 11.17
CA TYR A 296 -4.45 6.37 12.01
C TYR A 296 -5.14 5.24 11.25
N HIS A 297 -4.96 4.04 11.80
CA HIS A 297 -5.85 2.90 11.64
C HIS A 297 -6.75 2.77 12.86
N SER A 298 -8.05 2.56 12.64
CA SER A 298 -9.03 2.27 13.68
C SER A 298 -9.92 1.10 13.27
N ASN A 299 -10.78 0.61 14.20
CA ASN A 299 -11.61 -0.59 13.98
C ASN A 299 -10.81 -1.79 13.44
N ILE A 300 -9.55 -1.96 13.87
CA ILE A 300 -8.65 -3.01 13.37
C ILE A 300 -9.23 -4.38 13.74
N ARG A 301 -9.41 -5.24 12.73
CA ARG A 301 -9.94 -6.60 12.86
C ARG A 301 -9.17 -7.59 11.98
N ILE A 302 -9.19 -8.83 12.41
CA ILE A 302 -8.76 -10.02 11.66
C ILE A 302 -9.90 -11.01 11.57
N LYS A 303 -9.81 -11.92 10.60
CA LYS A 303 -10.67 -13.08 10.48
C LYS A 303 -9.84 -14.32 10.18
N ASP A 304 -10.11 -15.39 10.90
CA ASP A 304 -9.45 -16.69 10.77
C ASP A 304 -10.48 -17.79 10.48
N TYR A 305 -10.03 -19.04 10.37
CA TYR A 305 -10.91 -20.19 10.06
C TYR A 305 -12.00 -20.51 11.10
N SER A 306 -12.05 -19.83 12.26
CA SER A 306 -13.25 -19.86 13.12
C SER A 306 -14.42 -19.01 12.60
N LEU A 307 -14.20 -18.27 11.50
CA LEU A 307 -15.13 -17.36 10.83
C LEU A 307 -15.65 -16.19 11.70
N GLN A 308 -15.10 -16.00 12.90
CA GLN A 308 -15.40 -14.87 13.76
C GLN A 308 -14.50 -13.67 13.44
N ILE A 309 -15.09 -12.47 13.44
CA ILE A 309 -14.36 -11.20 13.32
C ILE A 309 -13.78 -10.86 14.70
N LYS A 310 -12.45 -10.75 14.81
CA LYS A 310 -11.75 -10.60 16.09
C LYS A 310 -10.87 -9.36 16.10
N TYR A 311 -10.64 -8.81 17.29
CA TYR A 311 -9.48 -7.94 17.52
C TYR A 311 -8.21 -8.82 17.58
N PRO A 312 -7.07 -8.42 16.98
CA PRO A 312 -5.85 -9.24 17.03
C PRO A 312 -5.28 -9.36 18.45
N LYS A 313 -4.90 -10.57 18.87
CA LYS A 313 -4.37 -10.81 20.24
C LYS A 313 -2.92 -10.35 20.41
N TYR A 314 -2.08 -10.62 19.42
CA TYR A 314 -0.64 -10.31 19.44
C TYR A 314 -0.40 -9.19 18.46
N LEU A 315 0.13 -8.08 18.96
CA LEU A 315 0.36 -6.86 18.22
C LEU A 315 1.71 -6.28 18.63
N SER A 316 2.51 -5.87 17.65
CA SER A 316 3.73 -5.08 17.86
C SER A 316 3.65 -3.82 17.02
N GLU A 317 4.10 -2.71 17.59
CA GLU A 317 4.40 -1.49 16.84
C GLU A 317 5.83 -1.57 16.29
N TYR A 318 6.07 -0.94 15.13
CA TYR A 318 7.37 -0.89 14.49
C TYR A 318 7.55 0.40 13.67
N ALA A 319 8.76 0.97 13.70
CA ALA A 319 9.18 2.06 12.82
C ALA A 319 10.71 1.98 12.59
N ASP A 320 11.17 1.99 11.34
CA ASP A 320 12.61 1.96 11.01
C ASP A 320 13.30 3.26 11.41
N GLU A 321 12.83 4.38 10.83
CA GLU A 321 13.43 5.70 10.94
C GLU A 321 12.71 6.52 12.03
N TYR A 322 12.82 6.08 13.29
CA TYR A 322 12.01 6.55 14.43
C TYR A 322 12.18 8.05 14.80
N GLU A 323 13.24 8.73 14.33
CA GLU A 323 13.42 10.18 14.46
C GLU A 323 12.91 10.97 13.23
N CYS A 324 12.37 10.28 12.22
CA CYS A 324 11.81 10.84 10.98
C CYS A 324 10.28 10.56 10.88
N TYR A 325 9.86 9.39 11.35
CA TYR A 325 8.48 8.88 11.40
C TYR A 325 8.23 8.17 12.74
N SER A 326 6.97 7.98 13.13
CA SER A 326 6.62 7.46 14.45
C SER A 326 5.34 6.63 14.41
N THR A 327 5.15 5.78 15.42
CA THR A 327 3.92 5.04 15.69
C THR A 327 3.41 5.30 17.11
N LYS A 328 2.12 5.02 17.35
CA LYS A 328 1.52 4.98 18.69
C LYS A 328 0.20 4.20 18.72
N LEU A 329 0.17 3.01 19.32
CA LEU A 329 -1.06 2.27 19.62
C LEU A 329 -1.74 2.87 20.88
N HIS A 330 -2.73 3.73 20.66
CA HIS A 330 -3.38 4.48 21.72
C HIS A 330 -4.83 4.03 21.97
N ARG A 331 -5.14 3.72 23.23
CA ARG A 331 -6.50 3.67 23.79
C ARG A 331 -6.72 4.91 24.65
N LYS A 332 -7.93 5.48 24.70
CA LYS A 332 -8.29 6.42 25.79
C LYS A 332 -8.30 5.66 27.12
N THR A 333 -9.16 4.66 27.19
CA THR A 333 -9.41 3.84 28.38
C THR A 333 -9.19 2.38 28.04
N TYR A 334 -8.98 1.58 29.08
CA TYR A 334 -8.91 0.12 28.98
C TYR A 334 -10.09 -0.48 28.18
N MET A 335 -11.30 0.07 28.36
CA MET A 335 -12.53 -0.37 27.68
C MET A 335 -12.70 0.18 26.25
N SER A 336 -11.88 1.15 25.82
CA SER A 336 -11.96 1.70 24.45
C SER A 336 -11.21 0.84 23.44
N GLU A 337 -11.76 0.73 22.23
CA GLU A 337 -11.05 0.23 21.06
C GLU A 337 -9.80 1.09 20.80
N PRO A 338 -8.65 0.48 20.47
CA PRO A 338 -7.42 1.21 20.19
C PRO A 338 -7.43 1.80 18.78
N TYR A 339 -6.69 2.89 18.66
CA TYR A 339 -6.28 3.51 17.40
C TYR A 339 -4.79 3.30 17.27
N PHE A 340 -4.34 2.83 16.11
CA PHE A 340 -2.92 2.85 15.79
C PHE A 340 -2.62 4.11 15.00
N TYR A 341 -1.99 5.08 15.66
CA TYR A 341 -1.53 6.31 15.02
C TYR A 341 -0.15 6.10 14.42
N PHE A 342 0.11 6.75 13.29
CA PHE A 342 1.40 6.74 12.62
C PHE A 342 1.62 8.04 11.83
N GLY A 343 2.87 8.27 11.45
CA GLY A 343 3.27 9.39 10.60
C GLY A 343 4.47 10.16 11.14
N GLY A 344 4.91 11.13 10.34
CA GLY A 344 5.98 12.05 10.72
C GLY A 344 6.42 12.93 9.56
N PRO A 345 7.27 13.94 9.86
CA PRO A 345 7.66 14.96 8.89
C PRO A 345 8.67 14.48 7.83
N GLY A 346 9.33 13.33 8.01
CA GLY A 346 10.59 13.07 7.33
C GLY A 346 11.66 14.01 7.88
N GLN A 347 12.36 14.73 7.00
CA GLN A 347 13.44 15.66 7.37
C GLN A 347 13.02 16.64 8.47
N ASN A 348 13.77 16.65 9.59
CA ASN A 348 13.58 17.54 10.73
C ASN A 348 14.90 17.71 11.52
N SER A 349 14.89 18.39 12.67
CA SER A 349 16.13 18.66 13.44
C SER A 349 16.81 17.41 14.04
N ARG A 350 16.08 16.30 14.20
CA ARG A 350 16.63 15.01 14.65
C ARG A 350 16.94 14.05 13.49
N CYS A 351 16.24 14.23 12.37
CA CYS A 351 16.44 13.53 11.10
C CYS A 351 16.87 14.52 10.00
N PRO A 352 18.14 15.00 10.01
CA PRO A 352 18.60 16.11 9.17
C PRO A 352 18.98 15.70 7.73
#